data_AF-A0AAW0I1I6-F1
#
_entry.id   AF-A0AAW0I1I6-F1
#
_cell.length_a   1.000
_cell.length_b   1.000
_cell.length_c   1.000
_cell.angle_alpha   90.00
_cell.angle_beta   90.00
_cell.angle_gamma   90.00
#
_symmetry.space_group_name_H-M   'P 1'
#
loop_
_entity.id
_entity.type
_entity.pdbx_description
1 polymer ?
#
loop_
_entity_poly.entity_id
_entity_poly.type
_entity_poly.pdbx_seq_one_letter_code
_entity_poly.pdbx_strand_id
1 'polypeptide(L)'
;NLKSRPAVPDQSPCLLPGFQVLNDFLAYHVLIPEVYLIVSSFFLQTPLTELTDGPRESLDSMLQWLLQKYHQQEVLQVGLCTEGALMLLGMIKAIMSQPPAGSGDRAWERTFPRSILQFLGLVQRSYPQDPAWRTPDFLQTLAIITFPLEVQKEPVSETSGNTSSPGTSPEPNSPAEEFQDSFKSHPARRQLREFMQILLRELLLRVSSPKQWFPLEVLLEASPDGVTSQQKRDFQSEVLLCAMDIFYIKRQGSMPTLRGSTEPQANPEAAAVPSLASISYFTQKLVEKLYSGMFSADPRHILLFIIEHIVVVIESPSSQRDTVMSALYSSLNKVVLHCLSKPQQSLSECLGLLRILDFLQEHWDIIFATYNSNVSFLLCLMHCLLLLNTRSYPEGFGLEPKPRITPYHQVFLSPSEEVKDRKEEGLPSLSDVQHNIQKSVRTLWQQLVAQRRQTLEDAFKIDLSVKAGESEVKIEEVTPLWEETMLRTWQHYLASEKKSLASRSSVTYHSKVTSWSGSLSSAMRLMPGRQAKDPECRAEVSLVGGDISGISKPGCGISTLLSATCNQILRSLSV
;
A
#
# COMPACT_ATOMS: atom_id res chain seq x y z
N ASN A 1 18.96 -17.00 -42.60
CA ASN A 1 19.50 -16.26 -41.44
C ASN A 1 18.46 -16.12 -40.34
N LEU A 2 17.98 -17.25 -39.83
CA LEU A 2 17.06 -17.33 -38.69
C LEU A 2 17.91 -17.71 -37.47
N LYS A 3 18.14 -16.75 -36.56
CA LYS A 3 18.53 -17.02 -35.18
C LYS A 3 17.62 -16.19 -34.29
N SER A 4 16.49 -16.79 -33.94
CA SER A 4 15.68 -16.42 -32.78
C SER A 4 16.57 -16.45 -31.54
N ARG A 5 16.71 -15.31 -30.87
CA ARG A 5 17.27 -15.26 -29.51
C ARG A 5 16.37 -16.10 -28.60
N PRO A 6 16.91 -16.92 -27.69
CA PRO A 6 16.09 -17.56 -26.67
C PRO A 6 15.46 -16.48 -25.80
N ALA A 7 14.17 -16.62 -25.49
CA ALA A 7 13.52 -15.86 -24.43
C ALA A 7 14.27 -16.13 -23.12
N VAL A 8 14.67 -15.06 -22.44
CA VAL A 8 15.26 -15.13 -21.10
C VAL A 8 14.15 -15.60 -20.16
N PRO A 9 14.33 -16.66 -19.36
CA PRO A 9 13.33 -17.06 -18.38
C PRO A 9 13.20 -15.97 -17.31
N ASP A 10 11.95 -15.67 -16.93
CA ASP A 10 11.57 -14.69 -15.92
C ASP A 10 12.38 -14.88 -14.63
N GLN A 11 13.12 -13.85 -14.22
CA GLN A 11 13.89 -13.86 -12.98
C GLN A 11 12.99 -13.43 -11.83
N SER A 12 12.43 -14.41 -11.13
CA SER A 12 11.95 -14.26 -9.76
C SER A 12 13.10 -13.76 -8.85
N PRO A 13 12.81 -12.97 -7.79
CA PRO A 13 13.84 -12.36 -6.95
C PRO A 13 14.80 -13.45 -6.41
N CYS A 14 16.09 -13.27 -6.71
CA CYS A 14 17.15 -14.28 -6.59
C CYS A 14 17.31 -14.87 -5.17
N LEU A 15 16.56 -15.93 -4.89
CA LEU A 15 16.99 -16.99 -3.98
C LEU A 15 18.06 -17.83 -4.71
N LEU A 16 19.09 -18.31 -4.00
CA LEU A 16 20.00 -19.30 -4.61
C LEU A 16 19.16 -20.45 -5.19
N PRO A 17 19.55 -21.07 -6.32
CA PRO A 17 18.72 -22.07 -7.00
C PRO A 17 18.17 -23.18 -6.08
N GLY A 18 18.94 -23.59 -5.06
CA GLY A 18 18.49 -24.56 -4.05
C GLY A 18 17.34 -24.07 -3.15
N PHE A 19 17.28 -22.79 -2.83
CA PHE A 19 16.20 -22.20 -2.02
C PHE A 19 14.90 -22.03 -2.81
N GLN A 20 14.98 -21.71 -4.10
CA GLN A 20 13.80 -21.67 -4.95
C GLN A 20 13.13 -23.04 -5.03
N VAL A 21 13.93 -24.08 -5.31
CA VAL A 21 13.46 -25.47 -5.34
C VAL A 21 12.89 -25.90 -3.98
N LEU A 22 13.55 -25.52 -2.88
CA LEU A 22 13.05 -25.83 -1.55
C LEU A 22 11.73 -25.13 -1.25
N ASN A 23 11.57 -23.86 -1.60
CA ASN A 23 10.32 -23.13 -1.40
C ASN A 23 9.17 -23.74 -2.20
N ASP A 24 9.42 -24.15 -3.44
CA ASP A 24 8.45 -24.86 -4.28
C ASP A 24 8.06 -26.22 -3.65
N PHE A 25 9.02 -26.93 -3.08
CA PHE A 25 8.77 -28.19 -2.38
C PHE A 25 7.95 -28.01 -1.09
N LEU A 26 8.27 -26.98 -0.30
CA LEU A 26 7.57 -26.66 0.94
C LEU A 26 6.09 -26.35 0.73
N ALA A 27 5.72 -25.80 -0.43
CA ALA A 27 4.33 -25.55 -0.78
C ALA A 27 3.46 -26.83 -0.79
N TYR A 28 4.07 -28.01 -1.03
CA TYR A 28 3.38 -29.31 -0.98
C TYR A 28 3.34 -29.94 0.42
N HIS A 29 4.14 -29.43 1.36
CA HIS A 29 4.30 -30.00 2.71
C HIS A 29 3.75 -29.09 3.83
N VAL A 30 2.83 -28.18 3.49
CA VAL A 30 2.21 -27.22 4.43
C VAL A 30 1.41 -27.89 5.56
N LEU A 31 1.15 -29.19 5.47
CA LEU A 31 0.43 -29.94 6.51
C LEU A 31 1.33 -30.45 7.63
N ILE A 32 2.65 -30.40 7.48
CA ILE A 32 3.61 -31.02 8.41
C ILE A 32 4.13 -29.96 9.40
N PRO A 33 3.74 -29.99 10.69
CA PRO A 33 4.18 -29.01 11.69
C PRO A 33 5.69 -28.95 11.89
N GLU A 34 6.39 -30.08 11.82
CA GLU A 34 7.83 -30.20 12.01
C GLU A 34 8.61 -29.38 10.97
N VAL A 35 8.08 -29.24 9.76
CA VAL A 35 8.68 -28.42 8.70
C VAL A 35 8.72 -26.96 9.12
N TYR A 36 7.63 -26.44 9.70
CA TYR A 36 7.59 -25.07 10.22
C TYR A 36 8.55 -24.86 11.39
N LEU A 37 8.75 -25.87 12.25
CA LEU A 37 9.74 -25.81 13.33
C LEU A 37 11.16 -25.70 12.76
N ILE A 38 11.50 -26.51 11.75
CA ILE A 38 12.82 -26.51 11.10
C ILE A 38 13.08 -25.18 10.36
N VAL A 39 12.08 -24.66 9.63
CA VAL A 39 12.23 -23.37 8.94
C VAL A 39 12.32 -22.23 9.95
N SER A 40 11.56 -22.28 11.05
CA SER A 40 11.63 -21.29 12.14
C SER A 40 12.95 -21.32 12.89
N SER A 41 13.55 -22.49 13.13
CA SER A 41 14.88 -22.59 13.72
C SER A 41 15.94 -22.05 12.78
N PHE A 42 15.83 -22.32 11.47
CA PHE A 42 16.70 -21.72 10.45
C PHE A 42 16.58 -20.19 10.42
N PHE A 43 15.37 -19.63 10.52
CA PHE A 43 15.14 -18.19 10.65
C PHE A 43 15.89 -17.57 11.85
N LEU A 44 15.88 -18.27 12.99
CA LEU A 44 16.59 -17.89 14.23
C LEU A 44 18.05 -18.34 14.27
N GLN A 45 18.60 -18.86 13.16
CA GLN A 45 19.96 -19.40 13.07
C GLN A 45 20.30 -20.51 14.08
N THR A 46 19.29 -21.23 14.58
CA THR A 46 19.46 -22.25 15.61
C THR A 46 19.80 -23.62 14.99
N PRO A 47 20.86 -24.32 15.46
CA PRO A 47 21.23 -25.65 14.97
C PRO A 47 20.14 -26.71 15.16
N LEU A 48 19.89 -27.53 14.14
CA LEU A 48 18.85 -28.57 14.18
C LEU A 48 19.14 -29.72 15.14
N THR A 49 20.40 -29.91 15.55
CA THR A 49 20.80 -30.94 16.52
C THR A 49 20.15 -30.75 17.89
N GLU A 50 19.64 -29.55 18.16
CA GLU A 50 19.02 -29.21 19.44
C GLU A 50 17.51 -29.45 19.46
N LEU A 51 16.90 -29.77 18.31
CA LEU A 51 15.46 -29.97 18.14
C LEU A 51 14.97 -31.38 18.55
N THR A 52 15.84 -32.27 19.02
CA THR A 52 15.51 -33.69 19.22
C THR A 52 14.50 -33.96 20.34
N ASP A 53 14.37 -33.04 21.30
CA ASP A 53 13.57 -33.21 22.54
C ASP A 53 12.38 -32.23 22.65
N GLY A 54 11.91 -31.69 21.52
CA GLY A 54 10.81 -30.72 21.49
C GLY A 54 9.41 -31.34 21.70
N PRO A 55 8.42 -30.57 22.19
CA PRO A 55 7.03 -31.01 22.26
C PRO A 55 6.45 -31.25 20.85
N ARG A 56 5.63 -32.28 20.67
CA ARG A 56 5.02 -32.65 19.37
C ARG A 56 3.50 -32.45 19.31
N GLU A 57 2.91 -31.86 20.34
CA GLU A 57 1.46 -31.76 20.51
C GLU A 57 0.80 -30.76 19.55
N SER A 58 1.45 -29.63 19.30
CA SER A 58 0.95 -28.58 18.40
C SER A 58 2.08 -27.73 17.84
N LEU A 59 1.82 -27.07 16.70
CA LEU A 59 2.76 -26.10 16.12
C LEU A 59 3.04 -24.93 17.08
N ASP A 60 2.01 -24.44 17.81
CA ASP A 60 2.18 -23.38 18.81
C ASP A 60 3.16 -23.79 19.91
N SER A 61 3.00 -25.00 20.46
CA SER A 61 3.88 -25.54 21.49
C SER A 61 5.33 -25.68 20.99
N MET A 62 5.51 -26.14 19.74
CA MET A 62 6.81 -26.24 19.08
C MET A 62 7.50 -24.88 18.93
N LEU A 63 6.79 -23.88 18.41
CA LEU A 63 7.33 -22.53 18.20
C LEU A 63 7.62 -21.81 19.52
N GLN A 64 6.76 -21.97 20.52
CA GLN A 64 6.98 -21.40 21.86
C GLN A 64 8.19 -22.03 22.55
N TRP A 65 8.37 -23.34 22.42
CA TRP A 65 9.56 -24.04 22.93
C TRP A 65 10.83 -23.56 22.23
N LEU A 66 10.79 -23.34 20.91
CA LEU A 66 11.92 -22.81 20.15
C LEU A 66 12.30 -21.41 20.66
N LEU A 67 11.33 -20.52 20.88
CA LEU A 67 11.55 -19.18 21.43
C LEU A 67 12.15 -19.19 22.85
N GLN A 68 12.07 -20.30 23.59
CA GLN A 68 12.72 -20.42 24.90
C GLN A 68 14.16 -20.91 24.81
N LYS A 69 14.51 -21.68 23.77
CA LYS A 69 15.80 -22.39 23.69
C LYS A 69 16.78 -21.85 22.65
N TYR A 70 16.33 -21.04 21.69
CA TYR A 70 17.18 -20.57 20.61
C TYR A 70 18.39 -19.74 21.12
N HIS A 71 19.49 -19.79 20.37
CA HIS A 71 20.70 -19.05 20.69
C HIS A 71 20.55 -17.55 20.40
N GLN A 72 20.06 -16.81 21.40
CA GLN A 72 19.91 -15.36 21.33
C GLN A 72 21.21 -14.65 20.94
N GLN A 73 22.36 -15.17 21.39
CA GLN A 73 23.67 -14.60 21.08
C GLN A 73 24.05 -14.74 19.60
N GLU A 74 23.69 -15.84 18.94
CA GLU A 74 23.94 -16.03 17.51
C GLU A 74 23.09 -15.06 16.68
N VAL A 75 21.81 -14.90 17.03
CA VAL A 75 20.93 -13.90 16.38
C VAL A 75 21.46 -12.48 16.56
N LEU A 76 22.00 -12.13 17.74
CA LEU A 76 22.60 -10.81 17.97
C LEU A 76 23.91 -10.59 17.19
N GLN A 77 24.68 -11.64 16.90
CA GLN A 77 25.95 -11.54 16.19
C GLN A 77 25.79 -11.59 14.66
N VAL A 78 24.95 -12.51 14.17
CA VAL A 78 24.81 -12.79 12.74
C VAL A 78 23.54 -12.18 12.14
N GLY A 79 22.50 -11.94 12.95
CA GLY A 79 21.20 -11.42 12.54
C GLY A 79 20.18 -12.51 12.24
N LEU A 80 18.98 -12.12 11.82
CA LEU A 80 17.95 -13.06 11.36
C LEU A 80 18.20 -13.52 9.91
N CYS A 81 17.88 -14.79 9.61
CA CYS A 81 17.99 -15.31 8.25
C CYS A 81 16.75 -14.94 7.41
N THR A 82 16.91 -14.01 6.47
CA THR A 82 15.79 -13.49 5.66
C THR A 82 15.13 -14.59 4.82
N GLU A 83 15.90 -15.55 4.32
CA GLU A 83 15.45 -16.69 3.53
C GLU A 83 14.49 -17.57 4.33
N GLY A 84 14.76 -17.82 5.63
CA GLY A 84 13.85 -18.55 6.51
C GLY A 84 12.51 -17.83 6.68
N ALA A 85 12.52 -16.51 6.84
CA ALA A 85 11.29 -15.71 6.92
C ALA A 85 10.49 -15.76 5.61
N LEU A 86 11.17 -15.69 4.46
CA LEU A 86 10.55 -15.80 3.13
C LEU A 86 9.89 -17.17 2.92
N MET A 87 10.55 -18.24 3.36
CA MET A 87 9.99 -19.61 3.28
C MET A 87 8.74 -19.74 4.15
N LEU A 88 8.73 -19.20 5.37
CA LEU A 88 7.53 -19.17 6.22
C LEU A 88 6.37 -18.42 5.56
N LEU A 89 6.64 -17.26 4.95
CA LEU A 89 5.64 -16.51 4.18
C LEU A 89 5.17 -17.28 2.94
N GLY A 90 6.08 -17.98 2.25
CA GLY A 90 5.78 -18.85 1.12
C GLY A 90 4.83 -19.99 1.49
N MET A 91 5.06 -20.62 2.64
CA MET A 91 4.16 -21.64 3.17
C MET A 91 2.79 -21.08 3.56
N ILE A 92 2.71 -19.88 4.17
CA ILE A 92 1.42 -19.21 4.43
C ILE A 92 0.68 -18.93 3.11
N LYS A 93 1.39 -18.41 2.11
CA LYS A 93 0.82 -18.16 0.77
C LYS A 93 0.26 -19.44 0.16
N ALA A 94 1.00 -20.55 0.24
CA ALA A 94 0.57 -21.85 -0.24
C ALA A 94 -0.71 -22.33 0.45
N ILE A 95 -0.81 -22.23 1.79
CA ILE A 95 -2.06 -22.54 2.53
C ILE A 95 -3.22 -21.70 2.01
N MET A 96 -3.02 -20.39 1.87
CA MET A 96 -4.06 -19.46 1.45
C MET A 96 -4.48 -19.60 -0.02
N SER A 97 -3.69 -20.31 -0.84
CA SER A 97 -3.94 -20.51 -2.27
C SER A 97 -4.64 -21.84 -2.57
N GLN A 98 -4.85 -22.70 -1.56
CA GLN A 98 -5.58 -23.96 -1.71
C GLN A 98 -7.07 -23.70 -2.02
N PRO A 99 -7.69 -24.45 -2.95
CA PRO A 99 -9.12 -24.33 -3.22
C PRO A 99 -9.93 -24.70 -1.97
N PRO A 100 -11.07 -24.04 -1.72
CA PRO A 100 -11.95 -24.40 -0.60
C PRO A 100 -12.58 -25.77 -0.87
N ALA A 101 -11.90 -26.85 -0.51
CA ALA A 101 -12.44 -28.20 -0.62
C ALA A 101 -13.60 -28.41 0.38
N GLY A 102 -14.46 -29.41 0.16
CA GLY A 102 -15.65 -29.66 0.99
C GLY A 102 -15.36 -29.98 2.47
N SER A 103 -16.30 -29.56 3.32
CA SER A 103 -16.68 -29.90 4.72
C SER A 103 -15.82 -30.79 5.65
N GLY A 104 -14.52 -31.01 5.42
CA GLY A 104 -13.61 -31.67 6.37
C GLY A 104 -13.07 -30.70 7.43
N ASP A 105 -12.69 -31.23 8.59
CA ASP A 105 -12.09 -30.47 9.70
C ASP A 105 -10.72 -29.88 9.33
N ARG A 106 -10.74 -28.71 8.69
CA ARG A 106 -9.55 -27.95 8.28
C ARG A 106 -9.16 -26.90 9.31
N ALA A 107 -9.11 -27.30 10.58
CA ALA A 107 -8.63 -26.45 11.66
C ALA A 107 -7.21 -25.91 11.39
N TRP A 108 -6.34 -26.73 10.77
CA TRP A 108 -4.95 -26.39 10.45
C TRP A 108 -4.80 -25.20 9.48
N GLU A 109 -5.72 -25.01 8.53
CA GLU A 109 -5.71 -23.87 7.59
C GLU A 109 -5.81 -22.53 8.33
N ARG A 110 -6.45 -22.54 9.50
CA ARG A 110 -6.62 -21.36 10.35
C ARG A 110 -5.56 -21.27 11.43
N THR A 111 -5.17 -22.40 12.02
CA THR A 111 -4.21 -22.40 13.14
C THR A 111 -2.79 -22.17 12.66
N PHE A 112 -2.31 -22.83 11.59
CA PHE A 112 -0.91 -22.72 11.19
C PHE A 112 -0.50 -21.30 10.77
N PRO A 113 -1.22 -20.59 9.89
CA PRO A 113 -0.88 -19.20 9.58
C PRO A 113 -0.89 -18.30 10.82
N ARG A 114 -1.82 -18.54 11.75
CA ARG A 114 -1.90 -17.81 13.01
C ARG A 114 -0.67 -18.03 13.87
N SER A 115 -0.28 -19.29 14.08
CA SER A 115 0.89 -19.67 14.86
C SER A 115 2.16 -19.04 14.31
N ILE A 116 2.34 -19.08 12.99
CA ILE A 116 3.52 -18.53 12.30
C ILE A 116 3.54 -17.01 12.40
N LEU A 117 2.42 -16.33 12.16
CA LEU A 117 2.36 -14.86 12.26
C LEU A 117 2.54 -14.37 13.69
N GLN A 118 2.02 -15.11 14.68
CA GLN A 118 2.28 -14.84 16.09
C GLN A 118 3.77 -15.02 16.42
N PHE A 119 4.39 -16.10 15.96
CA PHE A 119 5.83 -16.33 16.11
C PHE A 119 6.66 -15.22 15.47
N LEU A 120 6.40 -14.86 14.20
CA LEU A 120 7.08 -13.75 13.52
C LEU A 120 6.89 -12.43 14.28
N GLY A 121 5.68 -12.17 14.80
CA GLY A 121 5.38 -11.02 15.65
C GLY A 121 6.19 -10.98 16.94
N LEU A 122 6.40 -12.13 17.60
CA LEU A 122 7.24 -12.22 18.79
C LEU A 122 8.71 -11.99 18.45
N VAL A 123 9.23 -12.61 17.40
CA VAL A 123 10.63 -12.39 16.97
C VAL A 123 10.86 -10.94 16.57
N GLN A 124 9.90 -10.31 15.89
CA GLN A 124 9.97 -8.90 15.52
C GLN A 124 10.03 -7.99 16.74
N ARG A 125 9.28 -8.29 17.81
CA ARG A 125 9.34 -7.56 19.08
C ARG A 125 10.66 -7.75 19.81
N SER A 126 11.24 -8.96 19.75
CA SER A 126 12.55 -9.25 20.34
C SER A 126 13.71 -8.59 19.57
N TYR A 127 13.60 -8.51 18.24
CA TYR A 127 14.65 -7.98 17.36
C TYR A 127 14.12 -6.94 16.36
N PRO A 128 13.56 -5.80 16.82
CA PRO A 128 12.88 -4.82 15.94
C PRO A 128 13.85 -4.06 15.03
N GLN A 129 15.14 -4.07 15.36
CA GLN A 129 16.19 -3.39 14.61
C GLN A 129 16.88 -4.28 13.59
N ASP A 130 16.57 -5.57 13.56
CA ASP A 130 17.19 -6.48 12.61
C ASP A 130 16.85 -6.04 11.16
N PRO A 131 17.85 -6.02 10.24
CA PRO A 131 17.63 -5.58 8.87
C PRO A 131 16.72 -6.52 8.06
N ALA A 132 16.55 -7.78 8.45
CA ALA A 132 15.70 -8.75 7.74
C ALA A 132 14.28 -8.21 7.52
N TRP A 133 13.73 -7.52 8.51
CA TRP A 133 12.39 -6.90 8.47
C TRP A 133 12.25 -5.75 7.46
N ARG A 134 13.37 -5.22 6.94
CA ARG A 134 13.42 -4.08 6.01
C ARG A 134 13.91 -4.49 4.62
N THR A 135 14.21 -5.77 4.41
CA THR A 135 14.68 -6.25 3.11
C THR A 135 13.58 -6.12 2.06
N PRO A 136 13.92 -5.73 0.82
CA PRO A 136 12.94 -5.60 -0.24
C PRO A 136 12.15 -6.88 -0.49
N ASP A 137 12.84 -8.02 -0.53
CA ASP A 137 12.24 -9.33 -0.81
C ASP A 137 11.19 -9.70 0.23
N PHE A 138 11.48 -9.47 1.53
CA PHE A 138 10.54 -9.73 2.62
C PHE A 138 9.31 -8.83 2.54
N LEU A 139 9.52 -7.52 2.40
CA LEU A 139 8.44 -6.54 2.34
C LEU A 139 7.53 -6.76 1.13
N GLN A 140 8.12 -7.02 -0.04
CA GLN A 140 7.35 -7.28 -1.27
C GLN A 140 6.54 -8.57 -1.14
N THR A 141 7.16 -9.65 -0.65
CA THR A 141 6.47 -10.93 -0.43
C THR A 141 5.30 -10.76 0.54
N LEU A 142 5.53 -10.09 1.68
CA LEU A 142 4.47 -9.82 2.65
C LEU A 142 3.33 -8.99 2.04
N ALA A 143 3.65 -7.97 1.24
CA ALA A 143 2.66 -7.12 0.60
C ALA A 143 1.78 -7.89 -0.39
N ILE A 144 2.39 -8.71 -1.25
CA ILE A 144 1.68 -9.53 -2.25
C ILE A 144 0.72 -10.52 -1.58
N ILE A 145 1.11 -11.14 -0.46
CA ILE A 145 0.26 -12.11 0.25
C ILE A 145 -0.89 -11.40 0.97
N THR A 146 -0.62 -10.23 1.54
CA THR A 146 -1.61 -9.47 2.33
C THR A 146 -2.66 -8.81 1.43
N PHE A 147 -2.24 -8.29 0.27
CA PHE A 147 -3.07 -7.62 -0.72
C PHE A 147 -2.97 -8.36 -2.06
N PRO A 148 -3.63 -9.54 -2.18
CA PRO A 148 -3.55 -10.33 -3.39
C PRO A 148 -4.14 -9.54 -4.57
N LEU A 149 -3.37 -9.49 -5.66
CA LEU A 149 -3.81 -8.94 -6.94
C LEU A 149 -4.59 -10.02 -7.69
N GLU A 150 -5.79 -9.70 -8.17
CA GLU A 150 -6.60 -10.64 -8.95
C GLU A 150 -5.91 -10.96 -10.27
N VAL A 151 -5.32 -12.15 -10.41
CA VAL A 151 -4.91 -12.61 -11.74
C VAL A 151 -6.16 -13.16 -12.40
N GLN A 152 -6.74 -12.40 -13.33
CA GLN A 152 -7.76 -12.91 -14.25
C GLN A 152 -7.19 -14.18 -14.89
N LYS A 153 -7.75 -15.35 -14.57
CA LYS A 153 -7.45 -16.56 -15.33
C LYS A 153 -7.98 -16.30 -16.73
N GLU A 154 -7.09 -16.25 -17.72
CA GLU A 154 -7.51 -16.23 -19.13
C GLU A 154 -8.52 -17.36 -19.36
N PRO A 155 -9.67 -17.10 -20.01
CA PRO A 155 -10.54 -18.17 -20.43
C PRO A 155 -9.78 -18.97 -21.47
N VAL A 156 -9.34 -20.17 -21.11
CA VAL A 156 -8.77 -21.14 -22.05
C VAL A 156 -9.86 -21.40 -23.09
N SER A 157 -9.64 -20.85 -24.28
CA SER A 157 -10.47 -21.13 -25.45
C SER A 157 -10.27 -22.59 -25.81
N GLU A 158 -11.24 -23.43 -25.46
CA GLU A 158 -11.25 -24.85 -25.77
C GLU A 158 -11.27 -25.07 -27.29
N THR A 159 -10.15 -25.49 -27.87
CA THR A 159 -10.11 -26.00 -29.23
C THR A 159 -10.62 -27.44 -29.25
N SER A 160 -11.91 -27.57 -29.63
CA SER A 160 -12.51 -28.58 -30.49
C SER A 160 -12.00 -30.03 -30.43
N GLY A 161 -12.87 -30.93 -29.98
CA GLY A 161 -12.75 -32.38 -30.16
C GLY A 161 -14.11 -33.07 -30.03
N ASN A 162 -14.95 -32.97 -31.07
CA ASN A 162 -16.25 -33.64 -31.16
C ASN A 162 -16.17 -35.17 -30.97
N THR A 163 -17.01 -35.74 -30.11
CA THR A 163 -17.68 -37.03 -30.37
C THR A 163 -19.02 -37.07 -29.64
N SER A 164 -20.03 -37.55 -30.36
CA SER A 164 -21.47 -37.47 -30.10
C SER A 164 -22.04 -38.53 -29.15
N SER A 165 -23.00 -38.15 -28.29
CA SER A 165 -24.24 -38.92 -28.07
C SER A 165 -25.34 -38.11 -27.37
N PRO A 166 -26.63 -38.40 -27.61
CA PRO A 166 -27.74 -37.50 -27.28
C PRO A 166 -28.49 -37.92 -26.01
N GLY A 167 -29.05 -36.95 -25.28
CA GLY A 167 -30.21 -37.20 -24.44
C GLY A 167 -30.35 -36.28 -23.23
N THR A 168 -31.47 -35.54 -23.21
CA THR A 168 -32.15 -34.87 -22.08
C THR A 168 -31.67 -33.47 -21.66
N SER A 169 -32.53 -32.48 -21.88
CA SER A 169 -32.65 -31.24 -21.10
C SER A 169 -34.11 -31.16 -20.59
N PRO A 170 -34.54 -30.16 -19.78
CA PRO A 170 -33.78 -29.07 -19.13
C PRO A 170 -34.17 -28.85 -17.64
N GLU A 171 -33.36 -28.11 -16.88
CA GLU A 171 -33.89 -27.13 -15.91
C GLU A 171 -32.97 -25.88 -15.87
N PRO A 172 -33.53 -24.66 -15.83
CA PRO A 172 -32.77 -23.42 -15.95
C PRO A 172 -32.46 -22.85 -14.57
N ASN A 173 -31.29 -23.13 -14.03
CA ASN A 173 -30.80 -22.40 -12.85
C ASN A 173 -30.06 -21.14 -13.30
N SER A 174 -30.56 -20.01 -12.80
CA SER A 174 -30.09 -18.65 -13.05
C SER A 174 -28.61 -18.45 -12.72
N PRO A 175 -27.84 -17.67 -13.51
CA PRO A 175 -26.42 -17.37 -13.24
C PRO A 175 -26.25 -16.27 -12.18
N ALA A 176 -27.18 -16.15 -11.23
CA ALA A 176 -27.20 -15.09 -10.23
C ALA A 176 -26.46 -15.48 -8.93
N GLU A 177 -26.15 -16.76 -8.71
CA GLU A 177 -25.54 -17.24 -7.45
C GLU A 177 -24.05 -17.60 -7.58
N GLU A 178 -23.49 -17.78 -8.78
CA GLU A 178 -22.06 -18.10 -8.95
C GLU A 178 -21.11 -16.89 -8.75
N PHE A 179 -21.63 -15.66 -8.75
CA PHE A 179 -20.81 -14.45 -8.58
C PHE A 179 -20.69 -13.94 -7.14
N GLN A 180 -21.48 -14.46 -6.19
CA GLN A 180 -21.44 -14.00 -4.79
C GLN A 180 -20.60 -14.89 -3.86
N ASP A 181 -20.19 -16.09 -4.28
CA ASP A 181 -19.44 -17.03 -3.42
C ASP A 181 -17.90 -16.92 -3.53
N SER A 182 -17.37 -16.01 -4.35
CA SER A 182 -15.92 -15.77 -4.54
C SER A 182 -15.23 -15.02 -3.38
N PHE A 183 -15.99 -14.34 -2.50
CA PHE A 183 -15.44 -13.28 -1.65
C PHE A 183 -15.32 -13.56 -0.14
N LYS A 184 -15.25 -14.83 0.29
CA LYS A 184 -14.83 -15.11 1.68
C LYS A 184 -13.31 -15.02 1.79
N SER A 185 -12.81 -13.83 2.12
CA SER A 185 -11.38 -13.63 2.43
C SER A 185 -10.91 -14.63 3.50
N HIS A 186 -9.82 -15.34 3.23
CA HIS A 186 -9.25 -16.33 4.17
C HIS A 186 -8.94 -15.65 5.53
N PRO A 187 -9.27 -16.25 6.69
CA PRO A 187 -9.10 -15.61 8.00
C PRO A 187 -7.66 -15.16 8.30
N ALA A 188 -6.66 -15.88 7.77
CA ALA A 188 -5.24 -15.49 7.88
C ALA A 188 -4.92 -14.13 7.22
N ARG A 189 -5.74 -13.65 6.28
CA ARG A 189 -5.54 -12.35 5.62
C ARG A 189 -5.67 -11.19 6.62
N ARG A 190 -6.57 -11.30 7.59
CA ARG A 190 -6.70 -10.32 8.67
C ARG A 190 -5.44 -10.29 9.53
N GLN A 191 -4.92 -11.46 9.90
CA GLN A 191 -3.71 -11.59 10.71
C GLN A 191 -2.45 -11.08 9.99
N LEU A 192 -2.35 -11.32 8.68
CA LEU A 192 -1.29 -10.76 7.84
C LEU A 192 -1.34 -9.23 7.81
N ARG A 193 -2.55 -8.66 7.68
CA ARG A 193 -2.76 -7.20 7.75
C ARG A 193 -2.35 -6.65 9.11
N GLU A 194 -2.73 -7.29 10.21
CA GLU A 194 -2.31 -6.92 11.56
C GLU A 194 -0.78 -6.99 11.73
N PHE A 195 -0.14 -8.05 11.26
CA PHE A 195 1.31 -8.19 11.31
C PHE A 195 2.03 -7.13 10.46
N MET A 196 1.52 -6.85 9.26
CA MET A 196 2.03 -5.76 8.42
C MET A 196 1.87 -4.40 9.11
N GLN A 197 0.74 -4.14 9.78
CA GLN A 197 0.54 -2.91 10.55
C GLN A 197 1.57 -2.77 11.68
N ILE A 198 1.93 -3.87 12.36
CA ILE A 198 3.01 -3.86 13.37
C ILE A 198 4.34 -3.44 12.74
N LEU A 199 4.70 -4.06 11.61
CA LEU A 199 5.94 -3.73 10.90
C LEU A 199 5.95 -2.29 10.40
N LEU A 200 4.91 -1.86 9.69
CA LEU A 200 4.74 -0.50 9.19
C LEU A 200 4.77 0.51 10.34
N ARG A 201 4.19 0.20 11.50
CA ARG A 201 4.21 1.08 12.67
C ARG A 201 5.63 1.32 13.14
N GLU A 202 6.43 0.28 13.29
CA GLU A 202 7.84 0.39 13.67
C GLU A 202 8.66 1.15 12.61
N LEU A 203 8.33 0.95 11.33
CA LEU A 203 9.01 1.60 10.21
C LEU A 203 8.66 3.08 10.10
N LEU A 204 7.39 3.47 10.24
CA LEU A 204 6.87 4.82 10.01
C LEU A 204 7.02 5.75 11.22
N LEU A 205 6.89 5.21 12.45
CA LEU A 205 6.95 6.02 13.67
C LEU A 205 8.39 6.35 14.11
N ARG A 206 9.39 5.56 13.69
CA ARG A 206 10.81 5.80 14.01
C ARG A 206 11.54 6.63 12.97
N VAL A 207 10.86 7.08 11.91
CA VAL A 207 11.50 7.86 10.85
C VAL A 207 11.83 9.26 11.33
N SER A 208 13.11 9.63 11.18
CA SER A 208 13.61 11.00 11.37
C SER A 208 14.15 11.62 10.07
N SER A 209 14.24 10.85 8.97
CA SER A 209 14.79 11.33 7.69
C SER A 209 14.10 10.73 6.45
N PRO A 210 14.09 11.44 5.30
CA PRO A 210 13.48 10.94 4.04
C PRO A 210 14.03 9.58 3.57
N LYS A 211 15.31 9.28 3.84
CA LYS A 211 15.96 8.03 3.43
C LYS A 211 15.38 6.79 4.15
N GLN A 212 14.78 6.98 5.32
CA GLN A 212 14.18 5.91 6.11
C GLN A 212 12.75 5.54 5.66
N TRP A 213 12.19 6.26 4.68
CA TRP A 213 10.90 5.94 4.06
C TRP A 213 11.00 4.89 2.94
N PHE A 214 12.21 4.48 2.59
CA PHE A 214 12.45 3.46 1.56
C PHE A 214 11.61 2.17 1.73
N PRO A 215 11.39 1.64 2.95
CA PRO A 215 10.51 0.49 3.14
C PRO A 215 9.07 0.71 2.67
N LEU A 216 8.50 1.91 2.84
CA LEU A 216 7.17 2.23 2.34
C LEU A 216 7.16 2.27 0.81
N GLU A 217 8.19 2.86 0.19
CA GLU A 217 8.31 2.90 -1.27
C GLU A 217 8.45 1.50 -1.88
N VAL A 218 9.21 0.62 -1.21
CA VAL A 218 9.32 -0.80 -1.60
C VAL A 218 7.97 -1.49 -1.54
N LEU A 219 7.18 -1.27 -0.48
CA LEU A 219 5.84 -1.86 -0.34
C LEU A 219 4.89 -1.36 -1.43
N LEU A 220 4.95 -0.07 -1.79
CA LEU A 220 4.13 0.49 -2.86
C LEU A 220 4.52 -0.06 -4.24
N GLU A 221 5.79 -0.38 -4.47
CA GLU A 221 6.28 -0.95 -5.73
C GLU A 221 6.27 -2.49 -5.76
N ALA A 222 5.67 -3.16 -4.77
CA ALA A 222 5.59 -4.62 -4.68
C ALA A 222 4.59 -5.28 -5.66
N SER A 223 4.12 -4.56 -6.68
CA SER A 223 3.22 -5.10 -7.70
C SER A 223 3.95 -6.05 -8.65
N PRO A 224 3.49 -7.30 -8.85
CA PRO A 224 4.05 -8.24 -9.84
C PRO A 224 3.97 -7.72 -11.27
N ASP A 225 4.81 -8.27 -12.15
CA ASP A 225 4.79 -7.99 -13.58
C ASP A 225 3.51 -8.56 -14.24
N GLY A 226 2.97 -7.85 -15.23
CA GLY A 226 1.77 -8.26 -15.97
C GLY A 226 0.42 -7.85 -15.36
N VAL A 227 0.40 -7.19 -14.19
CA VAL A 227 -0.84 -6.66 -13.60
C VAL A 227 -1.39 -5.45 -14.35
N THR A 228 -2.71 -5.31 -14.38
CA THR A 228 -3.34 -4.15 -15.01
C THR A 228 -3.03 -2.86 -14.25
N SER A 229 -3.06 -1.72 -14.94
CA SER A 229 -2.85 -0.42 -14.29
C SER A 229 -3.87 -0.15 -13.17
N GLN A 230 -5.10 -0.65 -13.30
CA GLN A 230 -6.14 -0.50 -12.26
C GLN A 230 -5.77 -1.28 -11.00
N GLN A 231 -5.39 -2.55 -11.14
CA GLN A 231 -4.99 -3.38 -10.00
C GLN A 231 -3.78 -2.81 -9.25
N LYS A 232 -2.82 -2.23 -9.97
CA LYS A 232 -1.70 -1.53 -9.34
C LYS A 232 -2.16 -0.33 -8.50
N ARG A 233 -3.15 0.44 -8.97
CA ARG A 233 -3.74 1.56 -8.20
C ARG A 233 -4.45 1.07 -6.95
N ASP A 234 -5.26 0.03 -7.08
CA ASP A 234 -6.04 -0.51 -5.97
C ASP A 234 -5.11 -1.08 -4.88
N PHE A 235 -4.06 -1.79 -5.28
CA PHE A 235 -3.02 -2.27 -4.38
C PHE A 235 -2.29 -1.12 -3.67
N GLN A 236 -1.81 -0.10 -4.39
CA GLN A 236 -1.13 1.03 -3.75
C GLN A 236 -2.08 1.79 -2.79
N SER A 237 -3.36 1.90 -3.13
CA SER A 237 -4.37 2.55 -2.29
C SER A 237 -4.61 1.80 -1.00
N GLU A 238 -4.73 0.48 -1.05
CA GLU A 238 -4.89 -0.37 0.13
C GLU A 238 -3.68 -0.28 1.09
N VAL A 239 -2.46 -0.27 0.55
CA VAL A 239 -1.23 -0.08 1.34
C VAL A 239 -1.22 1.31 2.00
N LEU A 240 -1.60 2.36 1.27
CA LEU A 240 -1.66 3.72 1.80
C LEU A 240 -2.73 3.89 2.89
N LEU A 241 -3.93 3.32 2.69
CA LEU A 241 -5.00 3.30 3.71
C LEU A 241 -4.54 2.56 4.98
N CYS A 242 -3.90 1.40 4.83
CA CYS A 242 -3.30 0.67 5.94
C CYS A 242 -2.24 1.51 6.69
N ALA A 243 -1.44 2.28 5.96
CA ALA A 243 -0.47 3.19 6.56
C ALA A 243 -1.14 4.38 7.27
N MET A 244 -2.28 4.89 6.77
CA MET A 244 -3.05 5.95 7.44
C MET A 244 -3.60 5.49 8.80
N ASP A 245 -4.11 4.26 8.89
CA ASP A 245 -4.63 3.69 10.15
C ASP A 245 -3.60 3.70 11.28
N ILE A 246 -2.33 3.54 10.97
CA ILE A 246 -1.23 3.53 11.96
C ILE A 246 -1.10 4.88 12.67
N PHE A 247 -1.36 5.98 11.96
CA PHE A 247 -1.37 7.32 12.56
C PHE A 247 -2.66 7.55 13.37
N TYR A 248 -3.79 6.93 13.01
CA TYR A 248 -5.07 7.05 13.73
C TYR A 248 -5.18 6.22 15.00
N ILE A 249 -4.74 4.96 15.00
CA ILE A 249 -4.88 4.01 16.14
C ILE A 249 -4.31 4.58 17.44
N LYS A 250 -3.33 5.48 17.34
CA LYS A 250 -2.72 6.12 18.50
C LYS A 250 -3.53 7.28 19.10
N ARG A 251 -4.43 7.91 18.34
CA ARG A 251 -5.34 8.96 18.86
C ARG A 251 -6.27 8.42 19.95
N GLN A 252 -6.72 7.17 19.78
CA GLN A 252 -7.68 6.53 20.69
C GLN A 252 -7.03 6.04 22.00
N GLY A 253 -5.70 5.87 22.03
CA GLY A 253 -4.92 5.58 23.24
C GLY A 253 -4.61 6.80 24.12
N SER A 254 -5.01 7.99 23.69
CA SER A 254 -4.74 9.28 24.37
C SER A 254 -6.02 10.01 24.80
N MET A 255 -7.11 9.30 25.07
CA MET A 255 -8.19 9.88 25.87
C MET A 255 -7.73 9.91 27.34
N PRO A 256 -7.65 11.07 28.01
CA PRO A 256 -7.38 11.10 29.44
C PRO A 256 -8.58 10.47 30.12
N THR A 257 -8.45 9.20 30.50
CA THR A 257 -9.41 8.56 31.39
C THR A 257 -9.28 9.31 32.70
N LEU A 258 -10.30 10.11 33.01
CA LEU A 258 -10.51 10.71 34.31
C LEU A 258 -10.64 9.59 35.34
N ARG A 259 -9.51 9.11 35.87
CA ARG A 259 -9.49 8.31 37.09
C ARG A 259 -8.22 8.59 37.84
N GLY A 260 -8.36 9.35 38.92
CA GLY A 260 -7.29 9.67 39.85
C GLY A 260 -6.63 8.39 40.35
N SER A 261 -5.34 8.27 40.11
CA SER A 261 -4.42 7.43 40.85
C SER A 261 -3.01 7.96 40.60
N THR A 262 -2.33 8.21 41.70
CA THR A 262 -0.98 8.74 41.83
C THR A 262 0.07 7.82 41.16
N GLU A 263 1.17 8.44 40.73
CA GLU A 263 2.45 7.88 40.25
C GLU A 263 2.60 7.61 38.74
N PRO A 264 3.56 8.29 38.07
CA PRO A 264 3.94 7.97 36.70
C PRO A 264 4.87 6.76 36.70
N GLN A 265 4.32 5.56 36.56
CA GLN A 265 5.12 4.44 36.08
C GLN A 265 5.51 4.73 34.62
N ALA A 266 6.78 5.07 34.41
CA ALA A 266 7.40 5.11 33.10
C ALA A 266 7.50 3.68 32.55
N ASN A 267 6.40 3.22 31.94
CA ASN A 267 6.41 2.01 31.14
C ASN A 267 7.27 2.29 29.89
N PRO A 268 8.36 1.56 29.61
CA PRO A 268 9.21 1.81 28.43
C PRO A 268 8.50 1.47 27.11
N GLU A 269 7.32 0.84 27.17
CA GLU A 269 6.35 0.71 26.06
C GLU A 269 5.48 1.96 25.86
N ALA A 270 5.80 3.09 26.50
CA ALA A 270 5.22 4.41 26.23
C ALA A 270 5.59 4.89 24.81
N ALA A 271 4.93 4.26 23.85
CA ALA A 271 4.42 4.76 22.60
C ALA A 271 5.24 5.90 21.97
N ALA A 272 6.14 5.56 21.04
CA ALA A 272 6.71 6.52 20.10
C ALA A 272 5.58 7.27 19.37
N VAL A 273 5.37 8.56 19.65
CA VAL A 273 4.40 9.41 18.92
C VAL A 273 4.97 9.65 17.53
N PRO A 274 4.21 9.47 16.44
CA PRO A 274 4.71 9.86 15.13
C PRO A 274 5.21 11.29 15.20
N SER A 275 6.45 11.51 14.78
CA SER A 275 6.98 12.87 14.77
C SER A 275 6.11 13.75 13.86
N LEU A 276 5.97 15.04 14.18
CA LEU A 276 5.24 15.98 13.33
C LEU A 276 5.84 16.03 11.91
N ALA A 277 7.14 15.79 11.78
CA ALA A 277 7.83 15.65 10.50
C ALA A 277 7.37 14.41 9.72
N SER A 278 7.15 13.28 10.39
CA SER A 278 6.66 12.04 9.76
C SER A 278 5.24 12.23 9.22
N ILE A 279 4.38 12.90 9.98
CA ILE A 279 3.02 13.25 9.56
C ILE A 279 3.05 14.13 8.31
N SER A 280 3.83 15.22 8.33
CA SER A 280 3.98 16.13 7.19
C SER A 280 4.48 15.41 5.94
N TYR A 281 5.51 14.57 6.07
CA TYR A 281 6.07 13.83 4.95
C TYR A 281 5.07 12.81 4.37
N PHE A 282 4.41 12.04 5.22
CA PHE A 282 3.41 11.06 4.77
C PHE A 282 2.25 11.73 4.07
N THR A 283 1.75 12.85 4.60
CA THR A 283 0.74 13.67 3.94
C THR A 283 1.19 14.09 2.53
N GLN A 284 2.41 14.59 2.37
CA GLN A 284 2.94 14.97 1.05
C GLN A 284 2.99 13.77 0.09
N LYS A 285 3.28 12.57 0.59
CA LYS A 285 3.28 11.33 -0.20
C LYS A 285 1.88 10.89 -0.60
N LEU A 286 0.88 11.02 0.27
CA LEU A 286 -0.52 10.79 -0.08
C LEU A 286 -0.97 11.72 -1.21
N VAL A 287 -0.64 13.02 -1.13
CA VAL A 287 -0.95 13.98 -2.19
C VAL A 287 -0.23 13.65 -3.50
N GLU A 288 1.03 13.24 -3.44
CA GLU A 288 1.79 12.81 -4.61
C GLU A 288 1.15 11.59 -5.31
N LYS A 289 0.71 10.60 -4.53
CA LYS A 289 0.05 9.39 -5.05
C LYS A 289 -1.35 9.69 -5.60
N LEU A 290 -2.06 10.65 -5.02
CA LEU A 290 -3.32 11.16 -5.55
C LEU A 290 -3.12 11.85 -6.90
N TYR A 291 -2.14 12.75 -7.01
CA TYR A 291 -1.88 13.52 -8.23
C TYR A 291 -1.27 12.70 -9.38
N SER A 292 -0.55 11.64 -9.07
CA SER A 292 -0.05 10.68 -10.07
C SER A 292 -1.11 9.67 -10.53
N GLY A 293 -2.34 9.76 -9.99
CA GLY A 293 -3.42 8.84 -10.32
C GLY A 293 -3.23 7.45 -9.71
N MET A 294 -2.32 7.27 -8.74
CA MET A 294 -2.04 5.99 -8.10
C MET A 294 -2.94 5.67 -6.89
N PHE A 295 -3.70 6.65 -6.42
CA PHE A 295 -4.70 6.49 -5.36
C PHE A 295 -6.11 6.41 -5.96
N SER A 296 -6.74 5.23 -5.90
CA SER A 296 -8.08 4.94 -6.42
C SER A 296 -9.18 4.97 -5.36
N ALA A 297 -8.84 4.98 -4.07
CA ALA A 297 -9.82 5.10 -2.98
C ALA A 297 -10.43 6.51 -2.88
N ASP A 298 -11.49 6.65 -2.07
CA ASP A 298 -12.18 7.93 -1.87
C ASP A 298 -11.20 8.99 -1.30
N PRO A 299 -10.97 10.13 -1.98
CA PRO A 299 -10.03 11.16 -1.53
C PRO A 299 -10.44 11.82 -0.20
N ARG A 300 -11.69 11.65 0.26
CA ARG A 300 -12.11 12.09 1.60
C ARG A 300 -11.28 11.46 2.72
N HIS A 301 -10.74 10.25 2.53
CA HIS A 301 -9.82 9.66 3.50
C HIS A 301 -8.59 10.55 3.71
N ILE A 302 -8.01 11.08 2.62
CA ILE A 302 -6.84 11.98 2.68
C ILE A 302 -7.23 13.32 3.29
N LEU A 303 -8.37 13.89 2.89
CA LEU A 303 -8.86 15.16 3.46
C LEU A 303 -9.07 15.05 4.98
N LEU A 304 -9.77 14.01 5.43
CA LEU A 304 -10.01 13.75 6.85
C LEU A 304 -8.68 13.56 7.60
N PHE A 305 -7.75 12.79 7.03
CA PHE A 305 -6.43 12.58 7.60
C PHE A 305 -5.70 13.90 7.85
N ILE A 306 -5.70 14.80 6.87
CA ILE A 306 -5.01 16.08 6.99
C ILE A 306 -5.70 16.96 8.04
N ILE A 307 -7.03 17.05 8.01
CA ILE A 307 -7.81 17.88 8.94
C ILE A 307 -7.63 17.41 10.39
N GLU A 308 -7.71 16.10 10.64
CA GLU A 308 -7.49 15.56 11.98
C GLU A 308 -6.08 15.85 12.50
N HIS A 309 -5.06 15.73 11.64
CA HIS A 309 -3.69 16.02 12.03
C HIS A 309 -3.40 17.52 12.17
N ILE A 310 -4.10 18.39 11.43
CA ILE A 310 -4.06 19.85 11.65
C ILE A 310 -4.51 20.16 13.07
N VAL A 311 -5.64 19.60 13.53
CA VAL A 311 -6.13 19.80 14.91
C VAL A 311 -5.09 19.35 15.94
N VAL A 312 -4.50 18.17 15.75
CA VAL A 312 -3.43 17.66 16.63
C VAL A 312 -2.21 18.59 16.66
N VAL A 313 -1.83 19.16 15.51
CA VAL A 313 -0.69 20.08 15.41
C VAL A 313 -1.01 21.42 16.08
N ILE A 314 -2.25 21.92 15.98
CA ILE A 314 -2.69 23.15 16.68
C ILE A 314 -2.47 23.01 18.19
N GLU A 315 -2.82 21.85 18.75
CA GLU A 315 -2.71 21.56 20.18
C GLU A 315 -1.28 21.22 20.63
N SER A 316 -0.33 21.05 19.71
CA SER A 316 1.04 20.60 20.02
C SER A 316 1.95 21.77 20.44
N PRO A 317 2.68 21.67 21.56
CA PRO A 317 3.63 22.71 22.01
C PRO A 317 4.97 22.69 21.25
N SER A 318 5.06 22.04 20.09
CA SER A 318 6.31 21.85 19.34
C SER A 318 6.82 23.12 18.67
N SER A 319 8.14 23.31 18.63
CA SER A 319 8.78 24.39 17.86
C SER A 319 8.68 24.21 16.34
N GLN A 320 8.36 23.01 15.86
CA GLN A 320 8.15 22.74 14.43
C GLN A 320 6.70 22.97 13.97
N ARG A 321 5.82 23.42 14.87
CA ARG A 321 4.38 23.54 14.65
C ARG A 321 4.05 24.34 13.39
N ASP A 322 4.62 25.54 13.21
CA ASP A 322 4.29 26.41 12.08
C ASP A 322 4.73 25.84 10.73
N THR A 323 5.91 25.24 10.66
CA THR A 323 6.43 24.60 9.44
C THR A 323 5.55 23.41 9.04
N VAL A 324 5.18 22.57 10.00
CA VAL A 324 4.32 21.41 9.75
C VAL A 324 2.91 21.85 9.39
N MET A 325 2.36 22.85 10.08
CA MET A 325 1.06 23.43 9.80
C MET A 325 0.98 23.96 8.36
N SER A 326 1.98 24.73 7.93
CA SER A 326 2.07 25.25 6.56
C SER A 326 2.12 24.13 5.52
N ALA A 327 2.88 23.06 5.78
CA ALA A 327 2.95 21.90 4.91
C ALA A 327 1.62 21.13 4.84
N LEU A 328 0.90 20.99 5.96
CA LEU A 328 -0.41 20.35 6.00
C LEU A 328 -1.47 21.16 5.27
N TYR A 329 -1.57 22.48 5.49
CA TYR A 329 -2.51 23.33 4.74
C TYR A 329 -2.17 23.39 3.25
N SER A 330 -0.89 23.46 2.89
CA SER A 330 -0.46 23.37 1.49
C SER A 330 -0.93 22.06 0.84
N SER A 331 -0.83 20.94 1.57
CA SER A 331 -1.29 19.64 1.11
C SER A 331 -2.82 19.55 1.04
N LEU A 332 -3.54 20.07 2.04
CA LEU A 332 -4.99 20.15 2.07
C LEU A 332 -5.53 20.92 0.86
N ASN A 333 -4.97 22.11 0.61
CA ASN A 333 -5.33 22.98 -0.49
C ASN A 333 -5.18 22.26 -1.84
N LYS A 334 -4.09 21.51 -2.03
CA LYS A 334 -3.91 20.69 -3.22
C LYS A 334 -4.99 19.62 -3.34
N VAL A 335 -5.25 18.83 -2.30
CA VAL A 335 -6.28 17.78 -2.35
C VAL A 335 -7.66 18.35 -2.67
N VAL A 336 -8.04 19.48 -2.07
CA VAL A 336 -9.30 20.18 -2.37
C VAL A 336 -9.37 20.58 -3.84
N LEU A 337 -8.37 21.28 -4.37
CA LEU A 337 -8.33 21.70 -5.77
C LEU A 337 -8.31 20.50 -6.74
N HIS A 338 -7.63 19.42 -6.38
CA HIS A 338 -7.63 18.18 -7.15
C HIS A 338 -9.04 17.59 -7.24
N CYS A 339 -9.75 17.47 -6.12
CA CYS A 339 -11.08 16.88 -6.09
C CYS A 339 -12.10 17.71 -6.88
N LEU A 340 -12.06 19.04 -6.76
CA LEU A 340 -12.99 19.93 -7.46
C LEU A 340 -12.76 20.01 -8.97
N SER A 341 -11.55 19.70 -9.44
CA SER A 341 -11.17 19.80 -10.86
C SER A 341 -11.33 18.49 -11.64
N LYS A 342 -11.83 17.42 -11.01
CA LYS A 342 -12.05 16.12 -11.64
C LYS A 342 -13.20 16.14 -12.67
N PRO A 343 -13.17 15.21 -13.65
CA PRO A 343 -14.25 15.01 -14.61
C PRO A 343 -15.59 14.66 -13.94
N GLN A 344 -16.69 15.08 -14.55
CA GLN A 344 -18.07 14.95 -14.05
C GLN A 344 -19.01 14.43 -15.15
N GLN A 345 -18.61 13.37 -15.85
CA GLN A 345 -19.36 12.82 -16.99
C GLN A 345 -20.39 11.76 -16.56
N SER A 346 -20.11 11.04 -15.48
CA SER A 346 -20.94 9.94 -14.96
C SER A 346 -21.67 10.32 -13.67
N LEU A 347 -22.78 9.63 -13.36
CA LEU A 347 -23.53 9.80 -12.11
C LEU A 347 -22.64 9.57 -10.87
N SER A 348 -21.77 8.55 -10.91
CA SER A 348 -20.84 8.24 -9.82
C SER A 348 -19.84 9.37 -9.57
N GLU A 349 -19.32 10.00 -10.63
CA GLU A 349 -18.43 11.16 -10.52
C GLU A 349 -19.16 12.38 -9.94
N CYS A 350 -20.38 12.67 -10.38
CA CYS A 350 -21.20 13.74 -9.83
C CYS A 350 -21.52 13.52 -8.34
N LEU A 351 -21.92 12.31 -7.95
CA LEU A 351 -22.14 11.95 -6.55
C LEU A 351 -20.85 12.05 -5.73
N GLY A 352 -19.71 11.68 -6.32
CA GLY A 352 -18.39 11.87 -5.72
C GLY A 352 -18.09 13.33 -5.45
N LEU A 353 -18.29 14.22 -6.42
CA LEU A 353 -18.11 15.66 -6.25
C LEU A 353 -19.05 16.23 -5.18
N LEU A 354 -20.32 15.84 -5.18
CA LEU A 354 -21.29 16.31 -4.19
C LEU A 354 -20.82 15.96 -2.77
N ARG A 355 -20.37 14.72 -2.54
CA ARG A 355 -19.79 14.31 -1.25
C ARG A 355 -18.57 15.12 -0.85
N ILE A 356 -17.77 15.59 -1.80
CA ILE A 356 -16.64 16.49 -1.52
C ILE A 356 -17.14 17.87 -1.13
N LEU A 357 -18.12 18.44 -1.85
CA LEU A 357 -18.69 19.75 -1.53
C LEU A 357 -19.33 19.75 -0.13
N ASP A 358 -20.08 18.70 0.20
CA ASP A 358 -20.68 18.52 1.53
C ASP A 358 -19.58 18.43 2.60
N PHE A 359 -18.52 17.66 2.35
CA PHE A 359 -17.36 17.58 3.24
C PHE A 359 -16.68 18.95 3.48
N LEU A 360 -16.57 19.80 2.44
CA LEU A 360 -16.02 21.15 2.60
C LEU A 360 -16.90 22.03 3.49
N GLN A 361 -18.23 21.86 3.43
CA GLN A 361 -19.16 22.57 4.30
C GLN A 361 -19.08 22.06 5.74
N GLU A 362 -19.01 20.74 5.94
CA GLU A 362 -18.90 20.11 7.27
C GLU A 362 -17.62 20.52 8.02
N HIS A 363 -16.50 20.68 7.30
CA HIS A 363 -15.21 21.03 7.88
C HIS A 363 -14.75 22.46 7.58
N TRP A 364 -15.70 23.34 7.29
CA TRP A 364 -15.46 24.72 6.84
C TRP A 364 -14.47 25.48 7.74
N ASP A 365 -14.67 25.44 9.07
CA ASP A 365 -13.89 26.21 10.03
C ASP A 365 -12.41 25.83 10.08
N ILE A 366 -12.08 24.58 9.77
CA ILE A 366 -10.70 24.09 9.75
C ILE A 366 -10.06 24.40 8.39
N ILE A 367 -10.77 24.12 7.30
CA ILE A 367 -10.25 24.32 5.93
C ILE A 367 -10.01 25.81 5.68
N PHE A 368 -10.93 26.66 6.11
CA PHE A 368 -10.86 28.12 5.97
C PHE A 368 -10.49 28.81 7.28
N ALA A 369 -9.73 28.15 8.15
CA ALA A 369 -9.15 28.77 9.34
C ALA A 369 -8.18 29.91 8.98
N THR A 370 -7.98 30.87 9.88
CA THR A 370 -7.06 32.01 9.69
C THR A 370 -5.63 31.59 9.34
N TYR A 371 -5.19 30.43 9.85
CA TYR A 371 -3.89 29.83 9.55
C TYR A 371 -3.73 29.39 8.09
N ASN A 372 -4.83 29.14 7.36
CA ASN A 372 -4.82 28.91 5.92
C ASN A 372 -5.04 30.24 5.17
N SER A 373 -3.97 31.03 5.06
CA SER A 373 -4.01 32.37 4.47
C SER A 373 -3.50 32.42 3.01
N ASN A 374 -3.41 31.28 2.34
CA ASN A 374 -2.86 31.21 0.99
C ASN A 374 -3.83 31.84 -0.04
N VAL A 375 -3.54 33.08 -0.46
CA VAL A 375 -4.34 33.82 -1.44
C VAL A 375 -4.44 33.10 -2.79
N SER A 376 -3.36 32.47 -3.26
CA SER A 376 -3.39 31.70 -4.51
C SER A 376 -4.36 30.52 -4.44
N PHE A 377 -4.46 29.85 -3.29
CA PHE A 377 -5.46 28.81 -3.07
C PHE A 377 -6.88 29.37 -3.11
N LEU A 378 -7.16 30.49 -2.43
CA LEU A 378 -8.48 31.13 -2.45
C LEU A 378 -8.92 31.48 -3.88
N LEU A 379 -8.03 32.09 -4.67
CA LEU A 379 -8.32 32.42 -6.07
C LEU A 379 -8.52 31.17 -6.95
N CYS A 380 -7.72 30.11 -6.74
CA CYS A 380 -7.91 28.84 -7.45
C CYS A 380 -9.22 28.16 -7.06
N LEU A 381 -9.62 28.23 -5.79
CA LEU A 381 -10.87 27.67 -5.31
C LEU A 381 -12.07 28.43 -5.91
N MET A 382 -12.04 29.77 -5.90
CA MET A 382 -13.07 30.57 -6.55
C MET A 382 -13.18 30.26 -8.05
N HIS A 383 -12.04 30.06 -8.73
CA HIS A 383 -12.03 29.60 -10.11
C HIS A 383 -12.76 28.25 -10.29
N CYS A 384 -12.46 27.28 -9.42
CA CYS A 384 -13.13 25.97 -9.44
C CYS A 384 -14.64 26.13 -9.25
N LEU A 385 -15.09 26.88 -8.23
CA LEU A 385 -16.51 27.12 -7.95
C LEU A 385 -17.22 27.78 -9.14
N LEU A 386 -16.59 28.74 -9.82
CA LEU A 386 -17.13 29.39 -11.01
C LEU A 386 -17.35 28.38 -12.17
N LEU A 387 -16.36 27.53 -12.44
CA LEU A 387 -16.46 26.51 -13.49
C LEU A 387 -17.52 25.44 -13.16
N LEU A 388 -17.60 25.02 -11.90
CA LEU A 388 -18.62 24.08 -11.42
C LEU A 388 -20.04 24.68 -11.53
N ASN A 389 -20.20 25.97 -11.22
CA ASN A 389 -21.50 26.64 -11.33
C ASN A 389 -21.99 26.73 -12.78
N THR A 390 -21.09 27.12 -13.69
CA THR A 390 -21.38 27.23 -15.14
C THR A 390 -21.47 25.87 -15.84
N ARG A 391 -21.09 24.78 -15.16
CA ARG A 391 -20.94 23.42 -15.72
C ARG A 391 -20.00 23.39 -16.94
N SER A 392 -19.04 24.30 -16.94
CA SER A 392 -18.02 24.36 -17.98
C SER A 392 -17.04 23.22 -17.73
N TYR A 393 -16.68 22.48 -18.79
CA TYR A 393 -15.71 21.38 -18.76
C TYR A 393 -16.15 20.09 -18.01
N PRO A 394 -17.18 19.35 -18.51
CA PRO A 394 -17.52 18.02 -17.97
C PRO A 394 -16.35 17.01 -18.02
N GLU A 395 -15.39 17.21 -18.91
CA GLU A 395 -14.09 16.53 -19.00
C GLU A 395 -13.17 16.72 -17.78
N GLY A 396 -13.46 17.69 -16.91
CA GLY A 396 -12.55 18.14 -15.88
C GLY A 396 -11.56 19.18 -16.41
N PHE A 397 -11.09 20.05 -15.52
CA PHE A 397 -10.23 21.20 -15.85
C PHE A 397 -8.90 21.18 -15.05
N GLY A 398 -8.59 20.04 -14.44
CA GLY A 398 -7.37 19.78 -13.68
C GLY A 398 -6.24 19.17 -14.51
N LEU A 399 -5.40 18.37 -13.84
CA LEU A 399 -4.22 17.73 -14.45
C LEU A 399 -4.57 16.51 -15.33
N GLU A 400 -5.74 15.91 -15.12
CA GLU A 400 -6.18 14.69 -15.81
C GLU A 400 -7.56 14.91 -16.48
N PRO A 401 -7.65 15.74 -17.52
CA PRO A 401 -8.91 15.88 -18.25
C PRO A 401 -9.22 14.58 -19.00
N LYS A 402 -10.44 14.05 -18.83
CA LYS A 402 -10.92 12.89 -19.60
C LYS A 402 -11.48 13.37 -20.94
N PRO A 403 -11.14 12.75 -22.08
CA PRO A 403 -11.76 13.10 -23.35
C PRO A 403 -13.29 13.10 -23.23
N ARG A 404 -13.97 14.12 -23.77
CA ARG A 404 -15.44 14.10 -23.84
C ARG A 404 -15.86 12.86 -24.61
N ILE A 405 -16.71 12.02 -24.01
CA ILE A 405 -17.36 10.94 -24.74
C ILE A 405 -18.27 11.62 -25.77
N THR A 406 -17.85 11.65 -27.03
CA THR A 406 -18.69 12.17 -28.10
C THR A 406 -19.88 11.23 -28.29
N PRO A 407 -21.07 11.76 -28.59
CA PRO A 407 -22.27 10.95 -28.78
C PRO A 407 -22.11 9.89 -29.89
N TYR A 408 -21.18 10.09 -30.82
CA TYR A 408 -20.84 9.09 -31.85
C TYR A 408 -20.19 7.81 -31.30
N HIS A 409 -19.48 7.85 -30.17
CA HIS A 409 -18.91 6.64 -29.55
C HIS A 409 -19.94 5.80 -28.79
N GLN A 410 -21.12 6.35 -28.47
CA GLN A 410 -22.25 5.58 -27.94
C GLN A 410 -22.91 4.70 -29.02
N VAL A 411 -22.69 5.00 -30.30
CA VAL A 411 -23.26 4.24 -31.43
C VAL A 411 -22.45 2.96 -31.72
N PHE A 412 -21.17 2.91 -31.34
CA PHE A 412 -20.29 1.74 -31.56
C PHE A 412 -20.11 0.84 -30.34
N LEU A 413 -20.57 1.28 -29.17
CA LEU A 413 -20.90 0.36 -28.09
C LEU A 413 -22.24 -0.25 -28.47
N SER A 414 -22.28 -1.58 -28.63
CA SER A 414 -23.54 -2.31 -28.86
C SER A 414 -24.57 -1.82 -27.84
N PRO A 415 -25.83 -1.57 -28.22
CA PRO A 415 -26.88 -1.30 -27.24
C PRO A 415 -27.08 -2.58 -26.43
N SER A 416 -26.25 -2.78 -25.40
CA SER A 416 -26.47 -3.80 -24.39
C SER A 416 -27.62 -3.29 -23.55
N GLU A 417 -28.82 -3.71 -23.96
CA GLU A 417 -30.08 -3.53 -23.27
C GLU A 417 -30.32 -2.11 -22.74
N GLU A 418 -30.94 -1.28 -23.59
CA GLU A 418 -31.91 -0.32 -23.08
C GLU A 418 -32.99 -1.11 -22.34
N VAL A 419 -32.72 -1.40 -21.06
CA VAL A 419 -33.71 -1.82 -20.08
C VAL A 419 -34.63 -0.62 -19.92
N LYS A 420 -35.65 -0.63 -20.78
CA LYS A 420 -36.96 -0.03 -20.61
C LYS A 420 -37.22 0.28 -19.14
N ASP A 421 -37.26 1.58 -18.81
CA ASP A 421 -37.80 2.18 -17.60
C ASP A 421 -38.28 1.17 -16.54
N ARG A 422 -37.36 0.68 -15.72
CA ARG A 422 -37.67 0.48 -14.32
C ARG A 422 -37.01 1.63 -13.60
N LYS A 423 -37.81 2.63 -13.21
CA LYS A 423 -37.41 3.55 -12.14
C LYS A 423 -36.92 2.69 -10.99
N GLU A 424 -35.60 2.64 -10.81
CA GLU A 424 -35.00 2.12 -9.61
C GLU A 424 -35.39 3.13 -8.51
N GLU A 425 -36.47 2.82 -7.78
CA GLU A 425 -37.00 3.64 -6.71
C GLU A 425 -35.94 3.80 -5.62
N GLY A 426 -35.11 4.84 -5.73
CA GLY A 426 -34.10 5.17 -4.72
C GLY A 426 -32.88 5.94 -5.22
N LEU A 427 -32.53 5.89 -6.51
CA LEU A 427 -31.36 6.61 -7.03
C LEU A 427 -31.77 8.01 -7.56
N PRO A 428 -31.09 9.09 -7.15
CA PRO A 428 -31.36 10.44 -7.65
C PRO A 428 -31.01 10.54 -9.14
N SER A 429 -31.80 11.30 -9.90
CA SER A 429 -31.49 11.51 -11.32
C SER A 429 -30.20 12.33 -11.48
N LEU A 430 -29.49 12.15 -12.59
CA LEU A 430 -28.27 12.92 -12.88
C LEU A 430 -28.52 14.44 -12.86
N SER A 431 -29.69 14.88 -13.32
CA SER A 431 -30.10 16.29 -13.31
C SER A 431 -30.29 16.82 -11.89
N ASP A 432 -30.88 16.03 -10.99
CA ASP A 432 -31.10 16.41 -9.59
C ASP A 432 -29.75 16.55 -8.86
N VAL A 433 -28.84 15.60 -9.05
CA VAL A 433 -27.49 15.65 -8.47
C VAL A 433 -26.73 16.88 -8.98
N GLN A 434 -26.81 17.19 -10.27
CA GLN A 434 -26.19 18.40 -10.83
C GLN A 434 -26.79 19.70 -10.27
N HIS A 435 -28.11 19.73 -10.02
CA HIS A 435 -28.75 20.88 -9.37
C HIS A 435 -28.26 21.04 -7.92
N ASN A 436 -28.13 19.94 -7.18
CA ASN A 436 -27.59 19.94 -5.82
C ASN A 436 -26.13 20.41 -5.79
N ILE A 437 -25.29 19.98 -6.74
CA ILE A 437 -23.92 20.48 -6.90
C ILE A 437 -23.92 22.00 -7.06
N GLN A 438 -24.73 22.55 -7.98
CA GLN A 438 -24.82 24.01 -8.18
C GLN A 438 -25.31 24.75 -6.93
N LYS A 439 -26.26 24.18 -6.20
CA LYS A 439 -26.73 24.74 -4.94
C LYS A 439 -25.59 24.79 -3.91
N SER A 440 -24.89 23.68 -3.69
CA SER A 440 -23.77 23.60 -2.75
C SER A 440 -22.62 24.54 -3.14
N VAL A 441 -22.33 24.67 -4.44
CA VAL A 441 -21.32 25.61 -4.96
C VAL A 441 -21.71 27.07 -4.66
N ARG A 442 -22.96 27.47 -4.87
CA ARG A 442 -23.44 28.83 -4.55
C ARG A 442 -23.36 29.13 -3.06
N THR A 443 -23.70 28.17 -2.21
CA THR A 443 -23.58 28.32 -0.75
C THR A 443 -22.11 28.49 -0.32
N LEU A 444 -21.20 27.65 -0.83
CA LEU A 444 -19.77 27.75 -0.55
C LEU A 444 -19.19 29.09 -1.05
N TRP A 445 -19.61 29.55 -2.22
CA TRP A 445 -19.19 30.84 -2.77
C TRP A 445 -19.58 32.01 -1.86
N GLN A 446 -20.86 32.07 -1.46
CA GLN A 446 -21.38 33.10 -0.55
C GLN A 446 -20.60 33.12 0.76
N GLN A 447 -20.47 31.97 1.42
CA GLN A 447 -19.71 31.83 2.65
C GLN A 447 -18.24 32.26 2.50
N LEU A 448 -17.58 31.91 1.38
CA LEU A 448 -16.19 32.26 1.12
C LEU A 448 -16.01 33.77 0.97
N VAL A 449 -16.86 34.40 0.16
CA VAL A 449 -16.85 35.85 -0.08
C VAL A 449 -17.15 36.60 1.21
N ALA A 450 -18.08 36.12 2.02
CA ALA A 450 -18.43 36.71 3.31
C ALA A 450 -17.24 36.70 4.28
N GLN A 451 -16.62 35.53 4.49
CA GLN A 451 -15.62 35.34 5.54
C GLN A 451 -14.23 35.82 5.12
N ARG A 452 -13.90 35.77 3.83
CA ARG A 452 -12.56 36.15 3.29
C ARG A 452 -12.56 37.45 2.52
N ARG A 453 -13.60 38.27 2.69
CA ARG A 453 -13.81 39.54 1.99
C ARG A 453 -12.55 40.39 1.90
N GLN A 454 -11.95 40.76 3.04
CA GLN A 454 -10.78 41.64 3.06
C GLN A 454 -9.61 41.09 2.23
N THR A 455 -9.32 39.79 2.38
CA THR A 455 -8.24 39.13 1.63
C THR A 455 -8.52 39.13 0.12
N LEU A 456 -9.79 39.01 -0.28
CA LEU A 456 -10.20 39.07 -1.68
C LEU A 456 -10.16 40.51 -2.22
N GLU A 457 -10.63 41.50 -1.46
CA GLU A 457 -10.53 42.92 -1.81
C GLU A 457 -9.08 43.32 -2.07
N ASP A 458 -8.16 42.90 -1.20
CA ASP A 458 -6.72 43.13 -1.33
C ASP A 458 -6.13 42.42 -2.57
N ALA A 459 -6.56 41.18 -2.84
CA ALA A 459 -6.07 40.38 -3.96
C ALA A 459 -6.53 40.92 -5.32
N PHE A 460 -7.79 41.34 -5.43
CA PHE A 460 -8.35 41.91 -6.65
C PHE A 460 -8.05 43.42 -6.78
N LYS A 461 -7.61 44.07 -5.70
CA LYS A 461 -7.44 45.54 -5.60
C LYS A 461 -8.73 46.30 -5.90
N ILE A 462 -9.86 45.78 -5.43
CA ILE A 462 -11.22 46.30 -5.65
C ILE A 462 -11.97 46.26 -4.32
N ASP A 463 -12.71 47.33 -4.00
CA ASP A 463 -13.60 47.35 -2.85
C ASP A 463 -14.88 46.55 -3.15
N LEU A 464 -15.18 45.51 -2.36
CA LEU A 464 -16.39 44.69 -2.46
C LEU A 464 -17.58 45.30 -1.69
N SER A 465 -17.46 46.58 -1.33
CA SER A 465 -18.49 47.32 -0.57
C SER A 465 -19.68 47.66 -1.44
N VAL A 466 -20.63 46.74 -1.53
CA VAL A 466 -22.01 47.06 -1.88
C VAL A 466 -22.64 47.82 -0.70
N LYS A 467 -23.46 48.84 -0.99
CA LYS A 467 -24.15 49.67 0.02
C LYS A 467 -24.84 48.82 1.10
N ALA A 468 -24.92 49.36 2.31
CA ALA A 468 -25.55 48.72 3.47
C ALA A 468 -26.94 48.17 3.14
N GLY A 469 -27.05 46.85 2.96
CA GLY A 469 -28.31 46.14 2.77
C GLY A 469 -28.36 45.11 1.64
N GLU A 470 -27.46 45.17 0.64
CA GLU A 470 -27.42 44.16 -0.45
C GLU A 470 -26.27 43.17 -0.23
N SER A 471 -26.64 41.89 -0.10
CA SER A 471 -25.76 40.78 0.28
C SER A 471 -24.76 40.43 -0.82
N GLU A 472 -23.52 40.18 -0.42
CA GLU A 472 -22.49 39.32 -1.06
C GLU A 472 -22.54 39.16 -2.59
N VAL A 473 -21.44 39.54 -3.28
CA VAL A 473 -21.26 39.36 -4.73
C VAL A 473 -21.70 37.97 -5.17
N LYS A 474 -22.78 37.92 -5.94
CA LYS A 474 -23.29 36.64 -6.46
C LYS A 474 -22.33 36.07 -7.47
N ILE A 475 -22.31 34.75 -7.61
CA ILE A 475 -21.45 34.08 -8.58
C ILE A 475 -21.78 34.48 -10.02
N GLU A 476 -23.02 34.92 -10.28
CA GLU A 476 -23.45 35.43 -11.58
C GLU A 476 -23.01 36.89 -11.86
N GLU A 477 -22.53 37.62 -10.85
CA GLU A 477 -22.12 39.04 -10.93
C GLU A 477 -20.59 39.19 -11.04
N VAL A 478 -19.86 38.10 -11.26
CA VAL A 478 -18.40 38.09 -11.40
C VAL A 478 -17.99 38.87 -12.65
N THR A 479 -17.13 39.87 -12.47
CA THR A 479 -16.63 40.68 -13.60
C THR A 479 -15.57 39.94 -14.43
N PRO A 480 -15.39 40.26 -15.72
CA PRO A 480 -14.35 39.64 -16.56
C PRO A 480 -12.93 39.78 -15.99
N LEU A 481 -12.66 40.87 -15.25
CA LEU A 481 -11.38 41.11 -14.58
C LEU A 481 -11.11 40.09 -13.47
N TRP A 482 -12.16 39.72 -12.73
CA TRP A 482 -12.08 38.68 -11.70
C TRP A 482 -11.82 37.32 -12.34
N GLU A 483 -12.58 36.98 -13.38
CA GLU A 483 -12.41 35.72 -14.12
C GLU A 483 -10.98 35.58 -14.65
N GLU A 484 -10.43 36.62 -15.25
CA GLU A 484 -9.06 36.62 -15.77
C GLU A 484 -8.01 36.44 -14.66
N THR A 485 -8.18 37.13 -13.53
CA THR A 485 -7.24 37.02 -12.40
C THR A 485 -7.25 35.62 -11.78
N MET A 486 -8.45 35.05 -11.59
CA MET A 486 -8.65 33.69 -11.09
C MET A 486 -8.07 32.65 -12.08
N LEU A 487 -8.35 32.80 -13.38
CA LEU A 487 -7.84 31.93 -14.44
C LEU A 487 -6.31 31.96 -14.52
N ARG A 488 -5.67 33.14 -14.50
CA ARG A 488 -4.21 33.26 -14.52
C ARG A 488 -3.57 32.55 -13.34
N THR A 489 -4.16 32.71 -12.15
CA THR A 489 -3.69 32.05 -10.93
C THR A 489 -3.83 30.52 -11.03
N TRP A 490 -4.97 30.04 -11.55
CA TRP A 490 -5.19 28.61 -11.82
C TRP A 490 -4.18 28.02 -12.81
N GLN A 491 -3.89 28.73 -13.89
CA GLN A 491 -2.90 28.30 -14.89
C GLN A 491 -1.49 28.21 -14.30
N HIS A 492 -1.09 29.21 -13.50
CA HIS A 492 0.19 29.18 -12.79
C HIS A 492 0.28 28.02 -11.81
N TYR A 493 -0.82 27.76 -11.08
CA TYR A 493 -0.93 26.61 -10.20
C TYR A 493 -0.72 25.30 -10.97
N LEU A 494 -1.48 25.04 -12.04
CA LEU A 494 -1.35 23.82 -12.84
C LEU A 494 0.06 23.66 -13.44
N ALA A 495 0.68 24.74 -13.92
CA ALA A 495 2.04 24.69 -14.44
C ALA A 495 3.06 24.29 -13.37
N SER A 496 2.90 24.80 -12.15
CA SER A 496 3.78 24.46 -11.03
C SER A 496 3.62 23.00 -10.58
N GLU A 497 2.39 22.48 -10.51
CA GLU A 497 2.14 21.08 -10.17
C GLU A 497 2.65 20.12 -11.25
N LYS A 498 2.45 20.43 -12.55
CA LYS A 498 3.03 19.64 -13.66
C LYS A 498 4.55 19.54 -13.56
N LYS A 499 5.21 20.66 -13.25
CA LYS A 499 6.67 20.70 -13.07
C LYS A 499 7.11 19.88 -11.85
N SER A 500 6.37 19.94 -10.75
CA SER A 500 6.65 19.17 -9.54
C SER A 500 6.48 17.66 -9.75
N LEU A 501 5.49 17.23 -10.52
CA LEU A 501 5.29 15.81 -10.84
C LEU A 501 6.42 15.26 -11.72
N ALA A 502 6.83 16.03 -12.74
CA ALA A 502 7.90 15.64 -13.65
C ALA A 502 9.28 15.54 -12.96
N SER A 503 9.56 16.38 -11.95
CA SER A 503 10.82 16.33 -11.22
C SER A 503 10.92 15.17 -10.24
N ARG A 504 9.79 14.65 -9.74
CA ARG A 504 9.76 13.52 -8.79
C ARG A 504 9.77 12.17 -9.48
N SER A 505 9.17 12.06 -10.68
CA SER A 505 9.21 10.82 -11.46
C SER A 505 10.62 10.46 -11.93
N SER A 506 11.46 11.44 -12.29
CA SER A 506 12.84 11.21 -12.76
C SER A 506 13.79 10.65 -11.68
N VAL A 507 13.60 11.02 -10.42
CA VAL A 507 14.39 10.50 -9.28
C VAL A 507 14.13 9.01 -9.05
N THR A 508 12.91 8.54 -9.33
CA THR A 508 12.50 7.15 -9.10
C THR A 508 13.19 6.18 -10.07
N TYR A 509 13.40 6.57 -11.34
CA TYR A 509 14.06 5.72 -12.35
C TYR A 509 15.56 5.50 -12.10
N HIS A 510 16.29 6.50 -11.59
CA HIS A 510 17.72 6.35 -11.30
C HIS A 510 18.01 5.47 -10.06
N SER A 511 17.06 5.36 -9.13
CA SER A 511 17.18 4.48 -7.95
C SER A 511 17.00 2.99 -8.28
N LYS A 512 16.26 2.66 -9.35
CA LYS A 512 15.99 1.27 -9.75
C LYS A 512 17.27 0.51 -10.17
N VAL A 513 18.23 1.20 -10.80
CA VAL A 513 19.46 0.57 -11.33
C VAL A 513 20.54 0.39 -10.26
N THR A 514 20.49 1.14 -9.16
CA THR A 514 21.50 1.09 -8.09
C THR A 514 21.08 0.27 -6.86
N SER A 515 19.78 0.01 -6.69
CA SER A 515 19.25 -0.73 -5.54
C SER A 515 19.36 -2.26 -5.64
N TRP A 516 19.52 -2.83 -6.84
CA TRP A 516 19.49 -4.29 -7.04
C TRP A 516 20.79 -5.00 -6.65
N SER A 517 21.88 -4.27 -6.41
CA SER A 517 23.19 -4.86 -6.08
C SER A 517 23.47 -5.01 -4.58
N GLY A 518 22.66 -4.43 -3.69
CA GLY A 518 22.92 -4.38 -2.25
C GLY A 518 22.47 -5.59 -1.43
N SER A 519 21.50 -6.38 -1.93
CA SER A 519 20.86 -7.47 -1.16
C SER A 519 21.68 -8.78 -1.13
N LEU A 520 22.68 -8.93 -2.00
CA LEU A 520 23.48 -10.17 -2.10
C LEU A 520 24.50 -10.35 -0.95
N SER A 521 24.58 -9.42 0.01
CA SER A 521 25.68 -9.35 0.98
C SER A 521 25.37 -9.90 2.39
N SER A 522 24.17 -10.40 2.67
CA SER A 522 23.85 -10.92 4.02
C SER A 522 24.35 -12.36 4.22
N ALA A 523 24.11 -13.25 3.25
CA ALA A 523 24.70 -14.59 3.24
C ALA A 523 26.23 -14.59 2.96
N MET A 524 26.75 -13.53 2.31
CA MET A 524 28.18 -13.38 2.00
C MET A 524 29.01 -12.76 3.14
N ARG A 525 28.39 -12.16 4.17
CA ARG A 525 29.09 -11.50 5.29
C ARG A 525 29.77 -12.45 6.29
N LEU A 526 29.80 -13.74 5.96
CA LEU A 526 30.39 -14.80 6.78
C LEU A 526 31.80 -15.22 6.33
N MET A 527 32.43 -14.44 5.44
CA MET A 527 33.81 -14.69 5.00
C MET A 527 34.77 -13.66 5.64
N PRO A 528 35.84 -14.09 6.35
CA PRO A 528 36.94 -13.20 6.69
C PRO A 528 37.67 -12.80 5.40
N GLY A 529 37.68 -11.50 5.09
CA GLY A 529 38.35 -10.98 3.88
C GLY A 529 39.84 -11.34 3.86
N ARG A 530 40.30 -11.94 2.77
CA ARG A 530 41.72 -11.98 2.41
C ARG A 530 41.93 -11.34 1.04
N GLN A 531 42.70 -10.26 1.06
CA GLN A 531 43.49 -9.76 -0.07
C GLN A 531 44.44 -10.87 -0.55
N ALA A 532 44.34 -11.32 -1.81
CA ALA A 532 45.47 -11.80 -2.61
C ALA A 532 45.06 -12.18 -4.04
N LYS A 533 45.69 -11.48 -5.00
CA LYS A 533 46.09 -11.85 -6.38
C LYS A 533 45.57 -13.16 -6.98
N ASP A 534 44.99 -13.00 -8.18
CA ASP A 534 44.81 -14.04 -9.21
C ASP A 534 46.05 -14.93 -9.38
N PRO A 535 45.82 -16.23 -9.60
CA PRO A 535 46.22 -16.77 -10.89
C PRO A 535 45.12 -17.63 -11.55
N GLU A 536 45.06 -17.51 -12.88
CA GLU A 536 44.29 -18.38 -13.78
C GLU A 536 44.53 -19.87 -13.48
N CYS A 537 43.46 -20.67 -13.46
CA CYS A 537 43.57 -22.13 -13.50
C CYS A 537 42.64 -22.69 -14.58
N ARG A 538 43.27 -23.21 -15.64
CA ARG A 538 42.66 -24.09 -16.64
C ARG A 538 42.21 -25.40 -15.96
N ALA A 539 41.06 -25.88 -16.40
CA ALA A 539 40.53 -27.18 -16.03
C ALA A 539 41.36 -28.31 -16.68
N GLU A 540 41.82 -29.26 -15.86
CA GLU A 540 42.04 -30.63 -16.30
C GLU A 540 41.42 -31.60 -15.31
N VAL A 541 40.67 -32.55 -15.87
CA VAL A 541 39.97 -33.63 -15.20
C VAL A 541 40.94 -34.79 -15.01
N SER A 542 41.04 -35.35 -13.80
CA SER A 542 41.60 -36.69 -13.60
C SER A 542 40.94 -37.37 -12.41
N LEU A 543 40.20 -38.44 -12.71
CA LEU A 543 39.79 -39.49 -11.78
C LEU A 543 40.99 -40.38 -11.45
N VAL A 544 41.25 -40.67 -10.17
CA VAL A 544 41.66 -41.99 -9.62
C VAL A 544 41.64 -41.89 -8.08
N GLY A 545 41.13 -42.94 -7.42
CA GLY A 545 40.83 -42.99 -5.98
C GLY A 545 42.02 -43.17 -5.03
N GLY A 546 41.72 -43.05 -3.74
CA GLY A 546 42.63 -43.34 -2.63
C GLY A 546 42.16 -42.72 -1.31
N ASP A 547 41.75 -43.59 -0.39
CA ASP A 547 41.78 -43.53 1.08
C ASP A 547 41.17 -42.37 1.89
N ILE A 548 40.29 -42.80 2.80
CA ILE A 548 39.68 -42.07 3.89
C ILE A 548 40.67 -42.03 5.06
N SER A 549 41.30 -40.88 5.30
CA SER A 549 41.70 -40.49 6.67
C SER A 549 42.06 -39.01 6.75
N GLY A 550 41.22 -38.25 7.45
CA GLY A 550 41.60 -37.11 8.28
C GLY A 550 42.26 -35.90 7.62
N ILE A 551 41.46 -34.93 7.16
CA ILE A 551 41.81 -33.50 7.22
C ILE A 551 40.54 -32.71 7.57
N SER A 552 40.38 -32.40 8.86
CA SER A 552 39.50 -31.33 9.32
C SER A 552 40.11 -29.99 8.87
N LYS A 553 39.45 -29.30 7.93
CA LYS A 553 39.73 -27.90 7.59
C LYS A 553 38.54 -27.05 8.04
N PRO A 554 38.73 -26.10 8.98
CA PRO A 554 37.69 -25.18 9.39
C PRO A 554 37.63 -24.05 8.36
N GLY A 555 36.55 -24.00 7.58
CA GLY A 555 36.43 -22.98 6.53
C GLY A 555 35.28 -23.17 5.55
N CYS A 556 34.57 -24.30 5.60
CA CYS A 556 33.40 -24.57 4.77
C CYS A 556 32.14 -24.74 5.65
N GLY A 557 31.90 -23.81 6.57
CA GLY A 557 30.79 -23.95 7.53
C GLY A 557 29.42 -23.79 6.88
N ILE A 558 29.23 -22.78 6.02
CA ILE A 558 27.89 -22.30 5.64
C ILE A 558 27.34 -22.94 4.37
N SER A 559 28.18 -23.22 3.37
CA SER A 559 27.78 -24.07 2.24
C SER A 559 27.41 -25.48 2.72
N THR A 560 28.15 -25.99 3.71
CA THR A 560 27.87 -27.29 4.32
C THR A 560 26.70 -27.23 5.29
N LEU A 561 26.45 -26.13 6.02
CA LEU A 561 25.24 -25.95 6.83
C LEU A 561 23.99 -25.77 5.96
N LEU A 562 24.06 -24.99 4.88
CA LEU A 562 22.96 -24.79 3.94
C LEU A 562 22.65 -26.08 3.17
N SER A 563 23.68 -26.77 2.71
CA SER A 563 23.54 -28.10 2.09
C SER A 563 23.06 -29.12 3.12
N ALA A 564 23.53 -29.09 4.37
CA ALA A 564 23.08 -30.00 5.42
C ALA A 564 21.64 -29.72 5.84
N THR A 565 21.25 -28.45 6.04
CA THR A 565 19.88 -28.04 6.40
C THR A 565 18.92 -28.30 5.25
N CYS A 566 19.26 -27.99 3.99
CA CYS A 566 18.44 -28.37 2.83
C CYS A 566 18.37 -29.90 2.69
N ASN A 567 19.48 -30.63 2.81
CA ASN A 567 19.45 -32.09 2.76
C ASN A 567 18.73 -32.71 3.96
N GLN A 568 18.70 -32.06 5.12
CA GLN A 568 18.04 -32.54 6.32
C GLN A 568 16.55 -32.22 6.30
N ILE A 569 16.14 -31.07 5.74
CA ILE A 569 14.74 -30.79 5.39
C ILE A 569 14.26 -31.80 4.35
N LEU A 570 15.01 -32.02 3.26
CA LEU A 570 14.68 -33.00 2.24
C LEU A 570 14.65 -34.44 2.80
N ARG A 571 15.58 -34.82 3.69
CA ARG A 571 15.58 -36.14 4.35
C ARG A 571 14.42 -36.32 5.32
N SER A 572 14.03 -35.27 6.05
CA SER A 572 12.87 -35.31 6.95
C SER A 572 11.55 -35.35 6.20
N LEU A 573 11.54 -34.92 4.93
CA LEU A 573 10.39 -34.98 4.02
C LEU A 573 10.37 -36.25 3.14
N SER A 574 11.48 -37.01 3.08
CA SER A 574 11.60 -38.27 2.31
C SER A 574 11.29 -39.52 3.13
N VAL A 575 10.96 -39.37 4.41
CA VAL A 575 10.45 -40.40 5.33
C VAL A 575 9.00 -40.06 5.63
#